data_AF-A0A328W4P8-F1
#
_entry.id   AF-A0A328W4P8-F1
#
_cell.length_a   1.000
_cell.length_b   1.000
_cell.length_c   1.000
_cell.angle_alpha   90.00
_cell.angle_beta   90.00
_cell.angle_gamma   90.00
#
_symmetry.space_group_name_H-M   'P 1'
#
loop_
_entity.id
_entity.type
_entity.pdbx_description
1 polymer ?
#
loop_
_entity_poly.entity_id
_entity_poly.type
_entity_poly.pdbx_seq_one_letter_code
_entity_poly.pdbx_strand_id
1 'polypeptide(L)'
;MSEFPIEAFVNTHDQLLAAVAGLSEDQLQWKQAPHIWSVQEVLSHLVDHSIVISFRIRDILAGTTAQLPGFNQDAWVNGQYSNEGRAEDMLEAFRALLHYNSLLLRRLSGADTAKTGINFKGETVSVSDIVNGFTRHVQNHLGQIERIKLAAAPV
;
A
#
# COMPACT_ATOMS: atom_id res chain seq x y z
N MET A 1 -10.18 -20.16 15.33
CA MET A 1 -9.31 -18.96 15.35
C MET A 1 -9.14 -18.53 13.92
N SER A 2 -9.57 -17.31 13.56
CA SER A 2 -9.31 -16.77 12.21
C SER A 2 -7.81 -16.73 12.01
N GLU A 3 -7.30 -17.46 11.03
CA GLU A 3 -5.90 -17.41 10.64
C GLU A 3 -5.59 -15.97 10.18
N PHE A 4 -4.54 -15.38 10.73
CA PHE A 4 -4.16 -14.01 10.39
C PHE A 4 -3.72 -13.98 8.91
N PRO A 5 -4.29 -13.12 8.05
CA PRO A 5 -4.26 -13.33 6.59
C PRO A 5 -2.96 -12.83 5.94
N ILE A 6 -1.83 -13.35 6.39
CA ILE A 6 -0.49 -13.01 5.88
C ILE A 6 -0.39 -13.32 4.39
N GLU A 7 -0.96 -14.45 3.95
CA GLU A 7 -0.89 -14.86 2.54
C GLU A 7 -1.62 -13.87 1.62
N ALA A 8 -2.78 -13.37 2.02
CA ALA A 8 -3.49 -12.35 1.24
C ALA A 8 -2.71 -11.02 1.20
N PHE A 9 -2.03 -10.67 2.29
CA PHE A 9 -1.18 -9.48 2.35
C PHE A 9 0.04 -9.60 1.41
N VAL A 10 0.78 -10.71 1.44
CA VAL A 10 1.96 -10.89 0.58
C VAL A 10 1.58 -11.06 -0.89
N ASN A 11 0.45 -11.70 -1.19
CA ASN A 11 -0.03 -11.91 -2.56
C ASN A 11 -0.40 -10.61 -3.30
N THR A 12 -0.55 -9.49 -2.58
CA THR A 12 -0.83 -8.19 -3.21
C THR A 12 0.27 -7.75 -4.17
N HIS A 13 1.53 -8.15 -3.94
CA HIS A 13 2.62 -7.89 -4.87
C HIS A 13 2.42 -8.61 -6.21
N ASP A 14 2.10 -9.90 -6.19
CA ASP A 14 1.92 -10.69 -7.41
C ASP A 14 0.71 -10.22 -8.21
N GLN A 15 -0.33 -9.74 -7.53
CA GLN A 15 -1.47 -9.09 -8.17
C GLN A 15 -1.08 -7.78 -8.86
N LEU A 16 -0.21 -6.96 -8.24
CA LEU A 16 0.29 -5.74 -8.86
C LEU A 16 1.17 -6.03 -10.07
N LEU A 17 2.06 -7.03 -9.98
CA LEU A 17 2.85 -7.50 -11.11
C LEU A 17 1.96 -7.89 -12.30
N ALA A 18 0.93 -8.70 -12.04
CA ALA A 18 -0.01 -9.11 -13.08
C ALA A 18 -0.79 -7.92 -13.66
N ALA A 19 -1.17 -6.94 -12.84
CA ALA A 19 -1.96 -5.78 -13.26
C ALA A 19 -1.21 -4.86 -14.24
N VAL A 20 0.12 -4.75 -14.08
CA VAL A 20 0.98 -3.88 -14.90
C VAL A 20 1.78 -4.62 -15.97
N ALA A 21 1.68 -5.95 -16.02
CA ALA A 21 2.39 -6.76 -17.00
C ALA A 21 2.07 -6.33 -18.45
N GLY A 22 3.12 -6.08 -19.21
CA GLY A 22 3.03 -5.71 -20.63
C GLY A 22 2.70 -4.24 -20.91
N LEU A 23 2.56 -3.39 -19.90
CA LEU A 23 2.45 -1.94 -20.09
C LEU A 23 3.80 -1.35 -20.50
N SER A 24 3.80 -0.42 -21.45
CA SER A 24 4.98 0.40 -21.75
C SER A 24 5.18 1.50 -20.70
N GLU A 25 6.38 2.11 -20.69
CA GLU A 25 6.67 3.26 -19.82
C GLU A 25 5.66 4.40 -20.05
N ASP A 26 5.37 4.73 -21.31
CA ASP A 26 4.39 5.77 -21.65
C ASP A 26 2.99 5.44 -21.09
N GLN A 27 2.58 4.16 -21.09
CA GLN A 27 1.30 3.75 -20.52
C GLN A 27 1.29 3.80 -18.99
N LEU A 28 2.43 3.48 -18.35
CA LEU A 28 2.58 3.57 -16.90
C LEU A 28 2.53 5.02 -16.42
N GLN A 29 3.12 5.93 -17.19
CA GLN A 29 3.21 7.36 -16.87
C GLN A 29 2.04 8.19 -17.38
N TRP A 30 1.16 7.60 -18.20
CA TRP A 30 0.01 8.31 -18.77
C TRP A 30 -0.94 8.80 -17.67
N LYS A 31 -1.36 10.05 -17.80
CA LYS A 31 -2.32 10.70 -16.91
C LYS A 31 -3.53 11.16 -17.70
N GLN A 32 -4.73 10.78 -17.25
CA GLN A 32 -5.99 11.26 -17.83
C GLN A 32 -6.13 12.79 -17.69
N ALA A 33 -5.66 13.34 -16.57
CA ALA A 33 -5.59 14.78 -16.31
C ALA A 33 -4.47 15.04 -15.28
N PRO A 34 -3.95 16.29 -15.16
CA PRO A 34 -2.83 16.59 -14.27
C PRO A 34 -3.03 16.17 -12.80
N HIS A 35 -4.27 16.23 -12.30
CA HIS A 35 -4.63 15.90 -10.92
C HIS A 35 -5.09 14.44 -10.72
N ILE A 36 -5.15 13.64 -11.79
CA ILE A 36 -5.50 12.23 -11.72
C ILE A 36 -4.21 11.41 -11.77
N TRP A 37 -4.07 10.46 -10.85
CA TRP A 37 -2.87 9.64 -10.77
C TRP A 37 -2.71 8.71 -11.97
N SER A 38 -1.47 8.58 -12.45
CA SER A 38 -1.03 7.54 -13.38
C SER A 38 -0.90 6.18 -12.66
N VAL A 39 -0.60 5.12 -13.42
CA VAL A 39 -0.26 3.81 -12.81
C VAL A 39 1.03 3.93 -12.00
N GLN A 40 2.04 4.63 -12.51
CA GLN A 40 3.31 4.85 -11.83
C GLN A 40 3.15 5.58 -10.48
N GLU A 41 2.30 6.59 -10.42
CA GLU A 41 1.98 7.33 -9.20
C GLU A 41 1.20 6.45 -8.19
N VAL A 42 0.29 5.60 -8.67
CA VAL A 42 -0.39 4.61 -7.82
C VAL A 42 0.60 3.62 -7.20
N LEU A 43 1.57 3.10 -7.98
CA LEU A 43 2.58 2.19 -7.45
C LEU A 43 3.44 2.84 -6.37
N SER A 44 3.87 4.08 -6.60
CA SER A 44 4.67 4.86 -5.63
C SER A 44 3.89 5.09 -4.33
N HIS A 45 2.60 5.46 -4.44
CA HIS A 45 1.71 5.61 -3.27
C HIS A 45 1.56 4.32 -2.47
N LEU A 46 1.46 3.16 -3.14
CA LEU A 46 1.36 1.88 -2.44
C LEU A 46 2.63 1.55 -1.64
N VAL A 47 3.81 1.91 -2.15
CA VAL A 47 5.08 1.82 -1.39
C VAL A 47 5.03 2.73 -0.16
N ASP A 48 4.68 3.99 -0.34
CA ASP A 48 4.60 4.96 0.76
C ASP A 48 3.60 4.54 1.84
N HIS A 49 2.43 4.06 1.43
CA HIS A 49 1.43 3.56 2.39
C HIS A 49 1.94 2.28 3.09
N SER A 50 2.73 1.43 2.43
CA SER A 50 3.41 0.29 3.05
C SER A 50 4.42 0.74 4.12
N ILE A 51 5.15 1.83 3.90
CA ILE A 51 6.03 2.43 4.91
C ILE A 51 5.22 2.90 6.12
N VAL A 52 4.11 3.62 5.87
CA VAL A 52 3.23 4.14 6.93
C VAL A 52 2.64 3.01 7.76
N ILE A 53 2.09 1.96 7.15
CA ILE A 53 1.54 0.83 7.91
C ILE A 53 2.64 0.04 8.62
N SER A 54 3.85 -0.02 8.04
CA SER A 54 5.00 -0.64 8.69
C SER A 54 5.28 0.06 10.01
N PHE A 55 5.41 1.39 10.01
CA PHE A 55 5.59 2.19 11.22
C PHE A 55 4.46 1.95 12.24
N ARG A 56 3.20 2.09 11.82
CA ARG A 56 2.04 1.98 12.73
C ARG A 56 1.97 0.62 13.42
N ILE A 57 2.29 -0.47 12.73
CA ILE A 57 2.35 -1.81 13.32
C ILE A 57 3.36 -1.83 14.48
N ARG A 58 4.56 -1.28 14.30
CA ARG A 58 5.59 -1.30 15.36
C ARG A 58 5.19 -0.42 16.53
N ASP A 59 4.64 0.76 16.24
CA ASP A 59 4.26 1.71 17.29
C ASP A 59 3.13 1.15 18.18
N ILE A 60 2.14 0.49 17.57
CA ILE A 60 1.09 -0.23 18.33
C ILE A 60 1.68 -1.38 19.15
N LEU A 61 2.57 -2.18 18.55
CA LEU A 61 3.22 -3.30 19.28
C LEU A 61 4.03 -2.82 20.48
N ALA A 62 4.61 -1.62 20.39
CA ALA A 62 5.35 -0.93 21.45
C ALA A 62 4.47 -0.27 22.51
N GLY A 63 3.14 -0.31 22.37
CA GLY A 63 2.20 0.26 23.34
C GLY A 63 2.08 1.77 23.25
N THR A 64 2.18 2.33 22.04
CA THR A 64 1.98 3.77 21.81
C THR A 64 0.67 4.27 22.41
N THR A 65 0.73 5.46 23.02
CA THR A 65 -0.45 6.22 23.47
C THR A 65 -0.72 7.42 22.55
N ALA A 66 0.13 7.63 21.54
CA ALA A 66 -0.03 8.70 20.58
C ALA A 66 -1.16 8.39 19.59
N GLN A 67 -1.83 9.44 19.13
CA GLN A 67 -2.68 9.35 17.96
C GLN A 67 -1.79 9.24 16.71
N LEU A 68 -1.87 8.11 16.02
CA LEU A 68 -1.06 7.82 14.84
C LEU A 68 -1.44 8.78 13.70
N PRO A 69 -0.48 9.54 13.15
CA PRO A 69 -0.80 10.60 12.20
C PRO A 69 -1.30 10.05 10.86
N GLY A 70 -2.13 10.86 10.20
CA GLY A 70 -2.42 10.71 8.77
C GLY A 70 -1.27 11.26 7.94
N PHE A 71 -1.36 11.10 6.62
CA PHE A 71 -0.42 11.70 5.69
C PHE A 71 -1.17 12.23 4.48
N ASN A 72 -0.64 13.27 3.86
CA ASN A 72 -1.21 13.88 2.67
C ASN A 72 -0.68 13.13 1.44
N GLN A 73 -1.48 12.18 0.95
CA GLN A 73 -1.12 11.26 -0.14
C GLN A 73 -0.79 12.03 -1.43
N ASP A 74 -1.63 13.00 -1.81
CA ASP A 74 -1.42 13.81 -3.01
C ASP A 74 -0.14 14.65 -2.92
N ALA A 75 0.11 15.25 -1.75
CA ALA A 75 1.34 16.03 -1.54
C ALA A 75 2.60 15.15 -1.56
N TRP A 76 2.52 13.91 -1.09
CA TRP A 76 3.64 12.97 -1.15
C TRP A 76 3.92 12.54 -2.59
N VAL A 77 2.89 12.09 -3.32
CA VAL A 77 3.00 11.71 -4.74
C VAL A 77 3.58 12.86 -5.58
N ASN A 78 3.05 14.07 -5.41
CA ASN A 78 3.53 15.25 -6.14
C ASN A 78 4.93 15.69 -5.68
N GLY A 79 5.17 15.75 -4.37
CA GLY A 79 6.42 16.23 -3.81
C GLY A 79 7.63 15.32 -4.03
N GLN A 80 7.37 14.04 -4.31
CA GLN A 80 8.40 13.06 -4.68
C GLN A 80 8.59 12.92 -6.20
N TYR A 81 7.80 13.64 -7.01
CA TYR A 81 7.79 13.48 -8.46
C TYR A 81 7.56 12.02 -8.86
N SER A 82 6.59 11.34 -8.24
CA SER A 82 6.43 9.88 -8.34
C SER A 82 6.34 9.36 -9.78
N ASN A 83 5.82 10.16 -10.71
CA ASN A 83 5.71 9.79 -12.13
C ASN A 83 7.06 9.74 -12.86
N GLU A 84 8.13 10.27 -12.28
CA GLU A 84 9.51 10.22 -12.81
C GLU A 84 10.27 8.95 -12.36
N GLY A 85 9.67 8.15 -11.47
CA GLY A 85 10.23 6.86 -11.03
C GLY A 85 9.97 5.73 -12.02
N ARG A 86 10.55 4.56 -11.75
CA ARG A 86 10.33 3.32 -12.52
C ARG A 86 9.39 2.38 -11.78
N ALA A 87 8.45 1.76 -12.50
CA ALA A 87 7.49 0.83 -11.89
C ALA A 87 8.18 -0.38 -11.26
N GLU A 88 9.22 -0.89 -11.92
CA GLU A 88 10.02 -2.04 -11.45
C GLU A 88 10.65 -1.77 -10.08
N ASP A 89 11.21 -0.57 -9.89
CA ASP A 89 11.84 -0.17 -8.63
C ASP A 89 10.79 -0.07 -7.50
N MET A 90 9.61 0.48 -7.80
CA MET A 90 8.51 0.58 -6.84
C MET A 90 7.99 -0.80 -6.43
N LEU A 91 7.83 -1.72 -7.40
CA LEU A 91 7.39 -3.08 -7.14
C LEU A 91 8.41 -3.86 -6.30
N GLU A 92 9.71 -3.69 -6.57
CA GLU A 92 10.77 -4.32 -5.77
C GLU A 92 10.82 -3.77 -4.34
N ALA A 93 10.71 -2.45 -4.18
CA ALA A 93 10.61 -1.81 -2.86
C ALA A 93 9.36 -2.30 -2.09
N PHE A 94 8.21 -2.36 -2.77
CA PHE A 94 6.96 -2.88 -2.21
C PHE A 94 7.13 -4.33 -1.73
N ARG A 95 7.72 -5.19 -2.57
CA ARG A 95 8.01 -6.59 -2.25
C ARG A 95 8.88 -6.72 -1.00
N ALA A 96 9.95 -5.93 -0.90
CA ALA A 96 10.86 -5.94 0.24
C ALA A 96 10.14 -5.55 1.55
N LEU A 97 9.30 -4.51 1.51
CA LEU A 97 8.49 -4.08 2.66
C LEU A 97 7.47 -5.15 3.06
N LEU A 98 6.73 -5.73 2.11
CA LEU A 98 5.81 -6.83 2.37
C LEU A 98 6.54 -8.03 2.99
N HIS A 99 7.68 -8.41 2.43
CA HIS A 99 8.47 -9.53 2.92
C HIS A 99 8.89 -9.30 4.37
N TYR A 100 9.50 -8.15 4.67
CA TYR A 100 9.94 -7.83 6.02
C TYR A 100 8.77 -7.76 7.01
N ASN A 101 7.64 -7.18 6.60
CA ASN A 101 6.40 -7.19 7.39
C ASN A 101 5.89 -8.62 7.62
N SER A 102 5.89 -9.48 6.61
CA SER A 102 5.43 -10.87 6.74
C SER A 102 6.26 -11.64 7.78
N LEU A 103 7.58 -11.44 7.80
CA LEU A 103 8.47 -12.06 8.79
C LEU A 103 8.13 -11.59 10.21
N LEU A 104 7.82 -10.30 10.39
CA LEU A 104 7.33 -9.79 11.67
C LEU A 104 6.01 -10.45 12.06
N LEU A 105 5.02 -10.39 11.17
CA LEU A 105 3.66 -10.86 11.43
C LEU A 105 3.61 -12.35 11.76
N ARG A 106 4.44 -13.19 11.13
CA ARG A 106 4.53 -14.63 11.43
C ARG A 106 5.07 -14.94 12.83
N ARG A 107 5.73 -13.98 13.50
CA ARG A 107 6.24 -14.14 14.88
C ARG A 107 5.24 -13.67 15.94
N LEU A 108 4.19 -12.93 15.55
CA LEU A 108 3.24 -12.34 16.49
C LEU A 108 2.22 -13.38 16.96
N SER A 109 1.92 -13.34 18.25
CA SER A 109 0.80 -14.12 18.80
C SER A 109 -0.55 -13.47 18.45
N GLY A 110 -1.65 -14.20 18.66
CA GLY A 110 -2.99 -13.61 18.53
C GLY A 110 -3.23 -12.44 19.48
N ALA A 111 -2.58 -12.42 20.65
CA ALA A 111 -2.66 -11.29 21.57
C ALA A 111 -1.89 -10.06 21.04
N ASP A 112 -0.76 -10.27 20.38
CA ASP A 112 0.01 -9.18 19.76
C ASP A 112 -0.73 -8.57 18.56
N THR A 113 -1.34 -9.39 17.71
CA THR A 113 -2.11 -8.88 16.56
C THR A 113 -3.43 -8.22 16.97
N ALA A 114 -3.89 -8.45 18.21
CA ALA A 114 -5.02 -7.79 18.84
C ALA A 114 -4.67 -6.49 19.58
N LYS A 115 -3.38 -6.15 19.75
CA LYS A 115 -2.97 -4.84 20.31
C LYS A 115 -3.50 -3.71 19.44
N THR A 116 -3.84 -2.60 20.08
CA THR A 116 -4.52 -1.46 19.46
C THR A 116 -3.77 -0.15 19.64
N GLY A 117 -4.05 0.80 18.77
CA GLY A 117 -3.71 2.21 18.90
C GLY A 117 -4.83 3.08 18.33
N ILE A 118 -4.66 4.40 18.38
CA ILE A 118 -5.63 5.36 17.86
C ILE A 118 -5.16 5.87 16.50
N ASN A 119 -5.99 5.76 15.47
CA ASN A 119 -5.66 6.24 14.13
C ASN A 119 -5.85 7.76 14.00
N PHE A 120 -5.51 8.30 12.83
CA PHE A 120 -5.62 9.73 12.56
C PHE A 120 -7.04 10.31 12.66
N LYS A 121 -8.08 9.47 12.61
CA LYS A 121 -9.48 9.84 12.77
C LYS A 121 -9.97 9.77 14.23
N GLY A 122 -9.11 9.36 15.16
CA GLY A 122 -9.49 9.13 16.56
C GLY A 122 -10.13 7.76 16.81
N GLU A 123 -10.08 6.85 15.85
CA GLU A 123 -10.68 5.53 15.95
C GLU A 123 -9.67 4.51 16.46
N THR A 124 -10.11 3.59 17.33
CA THR A 124 -9.30 2.45 17.77
C THR A 124 -9.12 1.46 16.61
N VAL A 125 -7.86 1.12 16.32
CA VAL A 125 -7.51 0.11 15.31
C VAL A 125 -6.51 -0.88 15.89
N SER A 126 -6.68 -2.16 15.59
CA SER A 126 -5.71 -3.21 15.92
C SER A 126 -4.63 -3.36 14.85
N VAL A 127 -3.54 -4.06 15.17
CA VAL A 127 -2.55 -4.51 14.17
C VAL A 127 -3.24 -5.31 13.04
N SER A 128 -4.22 -6.14 13.39
CA SER A 128 -5.02 -6.88 12.40
C SER A 128 -5.85 -5.98 11.50
N ASP A 129 -6.46 -4.93 12.05
CA ASP A 129 -7.23 -3.96 11.26
C ASP A 129 -6.35 -3.21 10.27
N ILE A 130 -5.11 -2.87 10.68
CA ILE A 130 -4.15 -2.20 9.80
C ILE A 130 -3.75 -3.10 8.63
N VAL A 131 -3.37 -4.35 8.89
CA VAL A 131 -2.96 -5.28 7.82
C VAL A 131 -4.13 -5.56 6.87
N ASN A 132 -5.32 -5.86 7.41
CA ASN A 132 -6.51 -6.09 6.60
C ASN A 132 -6.94 -4.85 5.81
N GLY A 133 -6.86 -3.67 6.45
CA GLY A 133 -7.15 -2.39 5.83
C GLY A 133 -6.23 -2.09 4.66
N PHE A 134 -4.93 -2.35 4.83
CA PHE A 134 -3.95 -2.19 3.78
C PHE A 134 -4.17 -3.16 2.62
N THR A 135 -4.42 -4.44 2.88
CA THR A 135 -4.73 -5.42 1.83
C THR A 135 -5.93 -4.98 1.00
N ARG A 136 -7.03 -4.53 1.64
CA ARG A 136 -8.20 -3.97 0.93
C ARG A 136 -7.86 -2.69 0.17
N HIS A 137 -7.01 -1.84 0.73
CA HIS A 137 -6.55 -0.62 0.09
C HIS A 137 -5.81 -0.91 -1.22
N VAL A 138 -4.94 -1.92 -1.25
CA VAL A 138 -4.30 -2.38 -2.49
C VAL A 138 -5.33 -2.88 -3.50
N GLN A 139 -6.35 -3.65 -3.08
CA GLN A 139 -7.42 -4.08 -3.99
C GLN A 139 -8.16 -2.92 -4.66
N ASN A 140 -8.43 -1.85 -3.91
CA ASN A 140 -9.06 -0.64 -4.48
C ASN A 140 -8.17 0.00 -5.55
N HIS A 141 -6.85 0.03 -5.34
CA HIS A 141 -5.89 0.56 -6.29
C HIS A 141 -5.66 -0.35 -7.49
N LEU A 142 -5.75 -1.67 -7.35
CA LEU A 142 -5.80 -2.59 -8.50
C LEU A 142 -6.98 -2.23 -9.43
N GLY A 143 -8.16 -1.97 -8.84
CA GLY A 143 -9.30 -1.46 -9.61
C GLY A 143 -9.06 -0.08 -10.24
N GLN A 144 -8.27 0.78 -9.61
CA GLN A 144 -7.86 2.06 -10.20
C GLN A 144 -6.93 1.89 -11.39
N ILE A 145 -5.91 1.03 -11.27
CA ILE A 145 -4.98 0.69 -12.36
C ILE A 145 -5.76 0.20 -13.57
N GLU A 146 -6.74 -0.68 -13.38
CA GLU A 146 -7.55 -1.17 -14.48
C GLU A 146 -8.37 -0.07 -15.16
N ARG A 147 -8.97 0.85 -14.38
CA ARG A 147 -9.68 2.02 -14.95
C ARG A 147 -8.74 2.92 -15.75
N ILE A 148 -7.51 3.14 -15.29
CA ILE A 148 -6.50 3.94 -16.00
C ILE A 148 -6.13 3.26 -17.32
N LYS A 149 -5.87 1.95 -17.31
CA LYS A 149 -5.55 1.17 -18.52
C LYS A 149 -6.66 1.26 -19.57
N LEU A 150 -7.92 1.12 -19.15
CA LEU A 150 -9.07 1.24 -20.05
C LEU A 150 -9.20 2.65 -20.65
N ALA A 151 -8.88 3.69 -19.87
CA ALA A 151 -8.92 5.07 -20.35
C ALA A 151 -7.74 5.43 -21.27
N ALA A 152 -6.61 4.74 -21.15
CA ALA A 152 -5.41 4.92 -21.98
C ALA A 152 -5.42 4.09 -23.27
N ALA A 153 -6.40 3.18 -23.44
CA ALA A 153 -6.51 2.35 -24.63
C ALA A 153 -6.83 3.19 -25.88
N PRO A 154 -6.19 2.93 -27.04
CA PRO A 154 -6.57 3.58 -28.29
C PRO A 154 -8.03 3.26 -28.64
N VAL A 155 -8.76 4.25 -29.15
CA VAL A 155 -10.11 4.08 -29.72
C VAL A 155 -10.04 3.33 -31.04
#